data_AF-A0A964EYN4-F1
#
_entry.id   AF-A0A964EYN4-F1
#
_cell.length_a   1.000
_cell.length_b   1.000
_cell.length_c   1.000
_cell.angle_alpha   90.00
_cell.angle_beta   90.00
_cell.angle_gamma   90.00
#
_symmetry.space_group_name_H-M   'P 1'
#
loop_
_entity.id
_entity.type
_entity.pdbx_description
1 polymer ?
#
loop_
_entity_poly.entity_id
_entity_poly.type
_entity_poly.pdbx_seq_one_letter_code
_entity_poly.pdbx_strand_id
1 'polypeptide(L)'
;MSVTIHCIEPRSRPPVASLTVADDGVFTVWMLDDGGPREGGLRATILRAPDQLPPYGAQLLLRVRVEEPGAGREDERLRVVRTNPTLPVDQLRADHRSRLVPGVAILSGARLEVYLPDARRIPFSLEPRGGADAARPEALVGTSGGGEQSEILAASSGALWLVPSAWSIIADVPAWFYNQMRALGKRLGISPRTVAWLIVVGVYLAASGIAFYYQYQSRVEAEEAAATAESEAAAAQAAAQSALLAEVTCLSERASLVEQLGAVAEKRRFQAEVALAPSGARAIALELGGARMGSEALLARDTRAFDGLLGAVVSGMSERGARKPDVTRCLAHRQVLGYELPLFAMTWHPDPQLRCPSDYLAVLEGQVRAGRWGLSGRAANEFGEPIPETEENGVVGELLAEALSDPRMEDRWSAMAHATGLGAVQETLLISRAGGRVPVLPSQAQAWSLALWAAANALPSPAEGLMDAPIQECIGDFMQDLAASSGAAAPDEPLLPSLEIVARGDAELPTRPTARCPWPADAVQRGAQGALDAIVTLAIVNPDNPDQRN
;
A
#
# COMPACT_ATOMS: atom_id res chain seq x y z
N MET A 1 -30.75 -23.30 12.23
CA MET A 1 -30.04 -22.86 13.45
C MET A 1 -29.55 -21.43 13.19
N SER A 2 -28.78 -20.82 14.10
CA SER A 2 -28.23 -19.47 13.89
C SER A 2 -26.72 -19.46 14.12
N VAL A 3 -26.02 -18.65 13.33
CA VAL A 3 -24.58 -18.42 13.39
C VAL A 3 -24.31 -17.01 13.86
N THR A 4 -23.41 -16.83 14.81
CA THR A 4 -22.94 -15.51 15.21
C THR A 4 -21.69 -15.17 14.40
N ILE A 5 -21.77 -14.11 13.61
CA ILE A 5 -20.66 -13.58 12.83
C ILE A 5 -19.92 -12.55 13.68
N HIS A 6 -18.64 -12.79 13.94
CA HIS A 6 -17.74 -11.81 14.53
C HIS A 6 -16.98 -11.08 13.43
N CYS A 7 -17.03 -9.74 13.47
CA CYS A 7 -16.18 -8.88 12.66
C CYS A 7 -15.09 -8.29 13.56
N ILE A 8 -13.85 -8.65 13.28
CA ILE A 8 -12.69 -8.29 14.09
C ILE A 8 -11.88 -7.24 13.35
N GLU A 9 -11.58 -6.13 14.04
CA GLU A 9 -10.75 -5.04 13.56
C GLU A 9 -9.64 -4.79 14.60
N PRO A 10 -8.41 -5.26 14.36
CA PRO A 10 -7.37 -5.30 15.39
C PRO A 10 -7.01 -3.95 16.01
N ARG A 11 -7.16 -2.86 15.23
CA ARG A 11 -6.77 -1.50 15.61
C ARG A 11 -7.93 -0.65 16.13
N SER A 12 -9.13 -1.20 16.28
CA SER A 12 -10.31 -0.43 16.65
C SER A 12 -10.87 -0.73 18.03
N ARG A 13 -11.75 0.16 18.50
CA ARG A 13 -12.39 0.17 19.81
C ARG A 13 -13.91 0.31 19.59
N PRO A 14 -14.72 -0.73 19.86
CA PRO A 14 -14.33 -2.08 20.29
C PRO A 14 -13.73 -2.91 19.13
N PRO A 15 -12.74 -3.78 19.39
CA PRO A 15 -12.06 -4.56 18.33
C PRO A 15 -12.98 -5.62 17.70
N VAL A 16 -14.06 -6.01 18.37
CA VAL A 16 -14.99 -7.04 17.89
C VAL A 16 -16.42 -6.49 17.88
N ALA A 17 -17.12 -6.72 16.78
CA ALA A 17 -18.56 -6.49 16.64
C ALA A 17 -19.20 -7.78 16.15
N SER A 18 -20.36 -8.13 16.69
CA SER A 18 -20.99 -9.41 16.41
C SER A 18 -22.43 -9.25 15.95
N LEU A 19 -22.84 -10.08 15.00
CA LEU A 19 -24.21 -10.14 14.49
C LEU A 19 -24.65 -11.59 14.40
N THR A 20 -25.79 -11.93 15.00
CA THR A 20 -26.39 -13.26 14.86
C THR A 20 -27.28 -13.30 13.62
N VAL A 21 -27.02 -14.27 12.75
CA VAL A 21 -27.69 -14.47 11.46
C VAL A 21 -28.27 -15.89 11.45
N ALA A 22 -29.42 -16.08 10.81
CA ALA A 22 -29.95 -17.44 10.59
C ALA A 22 -29.01 -18.23 9.65
N ASP A 23 -29.02 -19.56 9.74
CA ASP A 23 -28.41 -20.40 8.69
C ASP A 23 -29.05 -20.08 7.33
N ASP A 24 -28.25 -20.07 6.26
CA ASP A 24 -28.64 -19.58 4.91
C ASP A 24 -29.04 -18.08 4.87
N GLY A 25 -28.87 -17.38 5.99
CA GLY A 25 -29.15 -15.97 6.12
C GLY A 25 -28.09 -15.11 5.44
N VAL A 26 -28.47 -13.86 5.17
CA VAL A 26 -27.61 -12.86 4.55
C VAL A 26 -27.34 -11.76 5.55
N PHE A 27 -26.15 -11.17 5.52
CA PHE A 27 -25.82 -9.94 6.23
C PHE A 27 -25.00 -9.01 5.33
N THR A 28 -24.83 -7.78 5.79
CA THR A 28 -24.08 -6.75 5.09
C THR A 28 -22.98 -6.20 5.98
N VAL A 29 -21.83 -5.92 5.36
CA VAL A 29 -20.70 -5.24 5.97
C VAL A 29 -20.66 -3.85 5.36
N TRP A 30 -20.75 -2.83 6.22
CA TRP A 30 -20.67 -1.43 5.83
C TRP A 30 -19.44 -0.79 6.41
N MET A 31 -18.88 0.16 5.67
CA MET A 31 -17.86 1.08 6.13
C MET A 31 -18.54 2.36 6.60
N LEU A 32 -18.20 2.84 7.78
CA LEU A 32 -18.62 4.15 8.26
C LEU A 32 -17.78 5.21 7.53
N ASP A 33 -18.46 6.20 6.95
CA ASP A 33 -17.81 7.32 6.26
C ASP A 33 -16.92 8.10 7.23
N ASP A 34 -15.64 8.23 6.91
CA ASP A 34 -14.63 8.97 7.67
C ASP A 34 -13.92 9.93 6.73
N GLY A 35 -14.47 11.14 6.60
CA GLY A 35 -13.85 12.26 5.89
C GLY A 35 -12.56 12.80 6.54
N GLY A 36 -11.76 11.98 7.22
CA GLY A 36 -10.48 12.37 7.83
C GLY A 36 -9.77 11.27 8.64
N PRO A 37 -8.54 11.54 9.12
CA PRO A 37 -7.81 10.63 10.00
C PRO A 37 -8.54 10.49 11.34
N ARG A 38 -8.85 9.25 11.74
CA ARG A 38 -9.52 8.97 13.01
C ARG A 38 -8.59 9.17 14.20
N GLU A 39 -8.74 10.29 14.88
CA GLU A 39 -8.32 10.40 16.26
C GLU A 39 -9.24 9.52 17.13
N GLY A 40 -8.69 8.49 17.79
CA GLY A 40 -9.40 7.73 18.82
C GLY A 40 -9.63 6.23 18.56
N GLY A 41 -9.19 5.69 17.42
CA GLY A 41 -9.20 4.24 17.17
C GLY A 41 -10.62 3.63 17.19
N LEU A 42 -11.63 4.32 16.69
CA LEU A 42 -13.01 3.80 16.59
C LEU A 42 -13.17 2.83 15.40
N ARG A 43 -14.15 1.92 15.46
CA ARG A 43 -14.42 0.90 14.43
C ARG A 43 -14.84 1.46 13.08
N ALA A 44 -14.18 1.07 11.99
CA ALA A 44 -14.49 1.56 10.65
C ALA A 44 -15.60 0.72 9.96
N THR A 45 -15.76 -0.54 10.35
CA THR A 45 -16.77 -1.44 9.81
C THR A 45 -17.86 -1.77 10.81
N ILE A 46 -19.07 -1.94 10.27
CA ILE A 46 -20.24 -2.40 11.01
C ILE A 46 -20.92 -3.56 10.28
N LEU A 47 -21.53 -4.45 11.06
CA LEU A 47 -22.36 -5.54 10.55
C LEU A 47 -23.83 -5.17 10.68
N ARG A 48 -24.62 -5.42 9.62
CA ARG A 48 -26.07 -5.19 9.60
C ARG A 48 -26.82 -6.36 9.00
N ALA A 49 -27.97 -6.67 9.60
CA ALA A 49 -28.95 -7.56 8.99
C ALA A 49 -29.56 -6.90 7.72
N PRO A 50 -30.12 -7.68 6.78
CA PRO A 50 -30.55 -7.16 5.48
C PRO A 50 -31.66 -6.10 5.55
N ASP A 51 -32.44 -6.12 6.62
CA ASP A 51 -33.56 -5.24 6.92
C ASP A 51 -33.17 -4.01 7.75
N GLN A 52 -31.92 -3.94 8.22
CA GLN A 52 -31.42 -2.80 8.97
C GLN A 52 -30.77 -1.78 8.05
N LEU A 53 -31.26 -0.54 8.10
CA LEU A 53 -30.65 0.57 7.39
C LEU A 53 -29.26 0.89 7.99
N PRO A 54 -28.26 1.20 7.14
CA PRO A 54 -26.97 1.65 7.63
C PRO A 54 -27.07 3.08 8.21
N PRO A 55 -26.11 3.49 9.06
CA PRO A 55 -25.96 4.89 9.44
C PRO A 55 -25.78 5.79 8.21
N TYR A 56 -26.18 7.05 8.34
CA TYR A 56 -26.01 8.03 7.27
C TYR A 56 -24.52 8.15 6.86
N GLY A 57 -24.26 8.24 5.55
CA GLY A 57 -22.92 8.27 4.96
C GLY A 57 -22.25 6.91 4.79
N ALA A 58 -22.66 5.87 5.52
CA ALA A 58 -21.96 4.58 5.46
C ALA A 58 -22.03 3.93 4.06
N GLN A 59 -20.88 3.45 3.58
CA GLN A 59 -20.73 2.85 2.27
C GLN A 59 -20.75 1.33 2.37
N LEU A 60 -21.45 0.66 1.45
CA LEU A 60 -21.49 -0.81 1.43
C LEU A 60 -20.09 -1.32 1.09
N LEU A 61 -19.61 -2.36 1.78
CA LEU A 61 -18.41 -3.08 1.37
C LEU A 61 -18.79 -4.40 0.71
N LEU A 62 -19.51 -5.23 1.47
CA LEU A 62 -19.83 -6.60 1.09
C LEU A 62 -21.26 -6.95 1.53
N ARG A 63 -21.94 -7.76 0.72
CA ARG A 63 -23.10 -8.54 1.15
C ARG A 63 -22.70 -10.00 1.16
N VAL A 64 -22.91 -10.70 2.27
CA VAL A 64 -22.40 -12.06 2.51
C VAL A 64 -23.55 -12.97 2.92
N ARG A 65 -23.59 -14.18 2.35
CA ARG A 65 -24.51 -15.25 2.72
C ARG A 65 -23.78 -16.30 3.56
N VAL A 66 -24.43 -16.80 4.59
CA VAL A 66 -23.94 -17.91 5.41
C VAL A 66 -24.40 -19.21 4.76
N GLU A 67 -23.49 -20.05 4.27
CA GLU A 67 -23.82 -21.36 3.70
C GLU A 67 -23.71 -22.47 4.77
N GLU A 68 -24.51 -23.53 4.61
CA GLU A 68 -24.31 -24.73 5.41
C GLU A 68 -22.94 -25.36 5.09
N PRO A 69 -22.16 -25.78 6.10
CA PRO A 69 -20.86 -26.38 5.88
C PRO A 69 -20.99 -27.67 5.06
N GLY A 70 -20.35 -27.71 3.89
CA GLY A 70 -20.20 -28.95 3.13
C GLY A 70 -19.32 -29.95 3.88
N ALA A 71 -19.52 -31.26 3.66
CA ALA A 71 -18.72 -32.30 4.28
C ALA A 71 -17.21 -32.07 4.01
N GLY A 72 -16.46 -31.69 5.05
CA GLY A 72 -15.02 -31.42 4.98
C GLY A 72 -14.61 -29.98 4.63
N ARG A 73 -15.54 -29.01 4.60
CA ARG A 73 -15.24 -27.59 4.33
C ARG A 73 -15.88 -26.65 5.35
N GLU A 74 -15.60 -26.88 6.63
CA GLU A 74 -16.13 -26.04 7.72
C GLU A 74 -15.66 -24.58 7.64
N ASP A 75 -14.52 -24.32 6.98
CA ASP A 75 -13.92 -23.00 6.83
C ASP A 75 -14.55 -22.13 5.72
N GLU A 76 -15.40 -22.68 4.85
CA GLU A 76 -16.02 -21.98 3.69
C GLU A 76 -17.49 -21.58 3.94
N ARG A 77 -17.86 -21.27 5.19
CA ARG A 77 -19.27 -20.94 5.54
C ARG A 77 -19.76 -19.59 5.04
N LEU A 78 -18.89 -18.73 4.52
CA LEU A 78 -19.25 -17.37 4.10
C LEU A 78 -19.06 -17.21 2.60
N ARG A 79 -20.11 -16.83 1.87
CA ARG A 79 -20.03 -16.54 0.43
C ARG A 79 -20.42 -15.11 0.11
N VAL A 80 -19.60 -14.43 -0.68
CA VAL A 80 -19.87 -13.07 -1.15
C VAL A 80 -21.04 -13.11 -2.13
N VAL A 81 -22.10 -12.36 -1.86
CA VAL A 81 -23.26 -12.17 -2.74
C VAL A 81 -23.09 -10.93 -3.60
N ARG A 82 -22.53 -9.85 -3.03
CA ARG A 82 -22.32 -8.57 -3.72
C ARG A 82 -21.13 -7.85 -3.10
N THR A 83 -20.36 -7.15 -3.92
CA THR A 83 -19.29 -6.24 -3.49
C THR A 83 -19.58 -4.83 -3.97
N ASN A 84 -18.96 -3.85 -3.34
CA ASN A 84 -18.94 -2.49 -3.83
C ASN A 84 -17.81 -2.32 -4.86
N PRO A 85 -18.10 -1.83 -6.08
CA PRO A 85 -17.08 -1.62 -7.11
C PRO A 85 -16.07 -0.51 -6.78
N THR A 86 -16.45 0.49 -5.97
CA THR A 86 -15.59 1.65 -5.66
C THR A 86 -14.67 1.42 -4.47
N LEU A 87 -15.02 0.49 -3.58
CA LEU A 87 -14.25 0.11 -2.40
C LEU A 87 -13.87 -1.37 -2.50
N PRO A 88 -12.80 -1.70 -3.23
CA PRO A 88 -12.41 -3.09 -3.40
C PRO A 88 -11.97 -3.65 -2.04
N VAL A 89 -12.47 -4.85 -1.75
CA VAL A 89 -12.06 -5.62 -0.59
C VAL A 89 -11.24 -6.79 -1.06
N ASP A 90 -10.00 -6.87 -0.59
CA ASP A 90 -9.11 -7.97 -0.91
C ASP A 90 -9.02 -8.94 0.27
N GLN A 91 -9.10 -10.24 -0.03
CA GLN A 91 -8.77 -11.29 0.91
C GLN A 91 -7.27 -11.60 0.81
N LEU A 92 -6.58 -11.49 1.94
CA LEU A 92 -5.15 -11.78 2.06
C LEU A 92 -4.95 -13.20 2.55
N ARG A 93 -4.23 -13.97 1.74
CA ARG A 93 -3.67 -15.27 2.14
C ARG A 93 -2.15 -15.14 2.23
N ALA A 94 -1.49 -16.13 2.83
CA ALA A 94 -0.04 -16.09 3.06
C ALA A 94 0.77 -15.97 1.75
N ASP A 95 0.21 -16.46 0.65
CA ASP A 95 0.85 -16.64 -0.64
C ASP A 95 0.23 -15.77 -1.77
N HIS A 96 -1.01 -15.34 -1.61
CA HIS A 96 -1.68 -14.50 -2.60
C HIS A 96 -2.72 -13.54 -2.00
N ARG A 97 -2.89 -12.41 -2.68
CA ARG A 97 -3.98 -11.47 -2.45
C ARG A 97 -5.03 -11.68 -3.53
N SER A 98 -6.27 -11.96 -3.13
CA SER A 98 -7.38 -12.15 -4.07
C SER A 98 -8.47 -11.12 -3.80
N ARG A 99 -8.83 -10.35 -4.82
CA ARG A 99 -9.98 -9.45 -4.75
C ARG A 99 -11.27 -10.23 -4.56
N LEU A 100 -12.07 -9.84 -3.57
CA LEU A 100 -13.39 -10.42 -3.38
C LEU A 100 -14.30 -9.98 -4.52
N VAL A 101 -14.87 -10.95 -5.22
CA VAL A 101 -15.90 -10.75 -6.23
C VAL A 101 -17.13 -11.58 -5.86
N PRO A 102 -18.33 -11.25 -6.38
CA PRO A 102 -19.53 -12.04 -6.14
C PRO A 102 -19.31 -13.54 -6.46
N GLY A 103 -19.75 -14.40 -5.55
CA GLY A 103 -19.61 -15.86 -5.65
C GLY A 103 -18.38 -16.44 -4.95
N VAL A 104 -17.40 -15.62 -4.54
CA VAL A 104 -16.19 -16.10 -3.83
C VAL A 104 -16.51 -16.47 -2.38
N ALA A 105 -15.95 -17.59 -1.91
CA ALA A 105 -16.01 -18.00 -0.51
C ALA A 105 -14.95 -17.24 0.31
N ILE A 106 -15.37 -16.63 1.42
CA ILE A 106 -14.49 -16.06 2.43
C ILE A 106 -14.13 -17.18 3.40
N LEU A 107 -12.83 -17.43 3.55
CA LEU A 107 -12.35 -18.41 4.52
C LEU A 107 -12.53 -17.81 5.92
N SER A 108 -13.02 -18.63 6.85
CA SER A 108 -13.16 -18.25 8.27
C SER A 108 -11.84 -17.72 8.81
N GLY A 109 -11.87 -16.54 9.44
CA GLY A 109 -10.67 -15.90 10.00
C GLY A 109 -9.70 -15.30 8.97
N ALA A 110 -10.04 -15.33 7.67
CA ALA A 110 -9.20 -14.68 6.66
C ALA A 110 -9.13 -13.17 6.89
N ARG A 111 -7.93 -12.61 6.71
CA ARG A 111 -7.72 -11.17 6.76
C ARG A 111 -8.26 -10.54 5.48
N LEU A 112 -9.20 -9.63 5.66
CA LEU A 112 -9.78 -8.78 4.62
C LEU A 112 -9.19 -7.38 4.76
N GLU A 113 -8.90 -6.73 3.64
CA GLU A 113 -8.47 -5.34 3.61
C GLU A 113 -9.35 -4.54 2.66
N VAL A 114 -9.93 -3.45 3.16
CA VAL A 114 -10.56 -2.43 2.32
C VAL A 114 -9.50 -1.43 1.88
N TYR A 115 -9.52 -1.08 0.61
CA TYR A 115 -8.75 0.02 0.05
C TYR A 115 -9.63 1.25 -0.04
N LEU A 116 -9.27 2.28 0.72
CA LEU A 116 -9.90 3.59 0.61
C LEU A 116 -9.26 4.38 -0.54
N PRO A 117 -9.99 5.33 -1.15
CA PRO A 117 -9.47 6.20 -2.21
C PRO A 117 -8.23 7.01 -1.80
N ASP A 118 -8.07 7.29 -0.50
CA ASP A 118 -6.94 8.03 0.09
C ASP A 118 -5.76 7.13 0.50
N ALA A 119 -5.65 5.93 -0.11
CA ALA A 119 -4.63 4.90 0.14
C ALA A 119 -4.61 4.30 1.55
N ARG A 120 -5.52 4.71 2.45
CA ARG A 120 -5.65 4.05 3.76
C ARG A 120 -6.18 2.62 3.60
N ARG A 121 -5.67 1.72 4.43
CA ARG A 121 -6.09 0.31 4.47
C ARG A 121 -6.76 0.00 5.79
N ILE A 122 -7.96 -0.55 5.73
CA ILE A 122 -8.70 -1.00 6.92
C ILE A 122 -8.66 -2.53 6.95
N PRO A 123 -7.83 -3.14 7.82
CA PRO A 123 -7.82 -4.59 8.00
C PRO A 123 -8.96 -5.02 8.92
N PHE A 124 -9.73 -6.02 8.49
CA PHE A 124 -10.75 -6.67 9.29
C PHE A 124 -10.85 -8.16 8.96
N SER A 125 -11.46 -8.98 9.81
CA SER A 125 -11.77 -10.39 9.50
C SER A 125 -13.22 -10.72 9.84
N LEU A 126 -13.74 -11.79 9.24
CA LEU A 126 -15.08 -12.32 9.52
C LEU A 126 -14.96 -13.78 10.00
N GLU A 127 -15.50 -14.04 11.19
CA GLU A 127 -15.47 -15.36 11.83
C GLU A 127 -16.89 -15.83 12.18
N PRO A 128 -17.42 -16.86 11.50
CA PRO A 128 -18.67 -17.49 11.89
C PRO A 128 -18.46 -18.44 13.10
N ARG A 129 -19.21 -18.23 14.19
CA ARG A 129 -19.28 -19.15 15.34
C ARG A 129 -20.65 -19.81 15.45
N GLY A 130 -20.66 -21.12 15.67
CA GLY A 130 -21.88 -21.90 15.90
C GLY A 130 -22.53 -21.55 17.25
N GLY A 131 -23.86 -21.59 17.31
CA GLY A 131 -24.67 -21.07 18.43
C GLY A 131 -24.44 -21.68 19.81
N ALA A 132 -23.59 -22.70 19.98
CA ALA A 132 -23.21 -23.24 21.29
C ALA A 132 -22.03 -22.49 21.95
N ASP A 133 -21.20 -21.80 21.17
CA ASP A 133 -19.96 -21.14 21.64
C ASP A 133 -20.10 -19.61 21.78
N ALA A 134 -21.29 -19.05 21.53
CA ALA A 134 -21.55 -17.60 21.51
C ALA A 134 -21.53 -16.91 22.89
N ALA A 135 -21.34 -17.65 23.99
CA ALA A 135 -21.45 -17.15 25.37
C ALA A 135 -20.13 -16.96 26.13
N ARG A 136 -18.95 -17.12 25.49
CA ARG A 136 -17.65 -16.88 26.13
C ARG A 136 -16.94 -15.65 25.57
N PRO A 137 -16.78 -14.56 26.36
CA PRO A 137 -15.85 -13.50 26.05
C PRO A 137 -14.46 -13.93 26.55
N GLU A 138 -13.72 -14.65 25.71
CA GLU A 138 -12.28 -14.88 25.93
C GLU A 138 -11.49 -14.31 24.73
N ALA A 139 -10.37 -13.70 25.08
CA ALA A 139 -9.55 -12.81 24.27
C ALA A 139 -9.13 -13.40 22.91
N LEU A 140 -9.32 -12.61 21.85
CA LEU A 140 -8.64 -12.78 20.57
C LEU A 140 -7.64 -11.63 20.40
N VAL A 141 -6.42 -11.89 20.86
CA VAL A 141 -5.19 -11.22 20.43
C VAL A 141 -4.37 -12.31 19.74
N GLY A 142 -3.75 -11.98 18.61
CA GLY A 142 -2.72 -12.83 17.99
C GLY A 142 -3.17 -13.73 16.84
N THR A 143 -3.22 -13.21 15.62
CA THR A 143 -2.82 -13.98 14.42
C THR A 143 -2.25 -13.05 13.35
N SER A 144 -0.95 -12.78 13.45
CA SER A 144 -0.10 -12.40 12.33
C SER A 144 1.22 -13.13 12.47
N GLY A 145 1.52 -14.03 11.54
CA GLY A 145 2.78 -14.78 11.50
C GLY A 145 2.66 -16.01 10.62
N GLY A 146 2.93 -15.85 9.33
CA GLY A 146 3.15 -16.97 8.42
C GLY A 146 4.52 -17.60 8.69
N GLY A 147 4.54 -18.92 8.80
CA GLY A 147 5.74 -19.75 8.72
C GLY A 147 5.54 -20.77 7.60
N GLU A 148 6.54 -20.87 6.74
CA GLU A 148 6.60 -21.59 5.47
C GLU A 148 6.13 -23.06 5.54
N GLN A 149 5.40 -23.49 4.50
CA GLN A 149 5.56 -24.84 3.95
C GLN A 149 5.66 -24.72 2.43
N SER A 150 6.88 -24.52 1.92
CA SER A 150 7.21 -24.78 0.53
C SER A 150 7.36 -26.28 0.29
N GLU A 151 6.85 -26.73 -0.84
CA GLU A 151 6.95 -28.08 -1.39
C GLU A 151 8.33 -28.74 -1.18
N ILE A 152 8.31 -29.95 -0.59
CA ILE A 152 9.31 -30.97 -0.89
C ILE A 152 8.58 -32.14 -1.58
N LEU A 153 8.68 -32.10 -2.90
CA LEU A 153 8.82 -33.23 -3.82
C LEU A 153 8.28 -34.59 -3.38
N ALA A 154 7.20 -35.00 -4.04
CA ALA A 154 6.97 -36.39 -4.37
C ALA A 154 8.12 -36.90 -5.27
N ALA A 155 9.08 -37.64 -4.70
CA ALA A 155 9.84 -38.65 -5.41
C ALA A 155 10.55 -39.62 -4.46
N SER A 156 10.40 -40.91 -4.77
CA SER A 156 11.18 -42.05 -4.29
C SER A 156 10.95 -42.54 -2.87
N SER A 157 10.14 -43.60 -2.81
CA SER A 157 10.50 -44.84 -2.13
C SER A 157 12.02 -45.00 -1.90
N GLY A 158 12.44 -45.09 -0.63
CA GLY A 158 13.74 -45.66 -0.27
C GLY A 158 14.60 -44.80 0.65
N ALA A 159 14.23 -44.73 1.94
CA ALA A 159 15.16 -44.49 3.05
C ALA A 159 14.44 -44.75 4.40
N LEU A 160 13.89 -45.95 4.60
CA LEU A 160 14.29 -46.79 5.73
C LEU A 160 15.77 -46.57 6.09
N TRP A 161 16.06 -46.55 7.39
CA TRP A 161 17.38 -46.44 8.05
C TRP A 161 17.80 -45.03 8.48
N LEU A 162 17.27 -44.59 9.63
CA LEU A 162 18.04 -44.23 10.84
C LEU A 162 17.09 -43.82 11.99
N VAL A 163 16.39 -44.81 12.56
CA VAL A 163 16.03 -44.79 13.99
C VAL A 163 16.42 -46.17 14.54
N PRO A 164 17.42 -46.27 15.43
CA PRO A 164 17.74 -47.52 16.11
C PRO A 164 16.58 -47.96 17.01
N SER A 165 16.03 -49.14 16.71
CA SER A 165 15.43 -50.12 17.64
C SER A 165 14.28 -49.68 18.58
N ALA A 166 13.13 -49.31 18.03
CA ALA A 166 11.84 -49.44 18.75
C ALA A 166 11.03 -50.68 18.32
N TRP A 167 11.29 -51.24 17.13
CA TRP A 167 10.47 -52.30 16.56
C TRP A 167 10.73 -53.71 17.13
N SER A 168 11.90 -53.95 17.74
CA SER A 168 12.18 -55.21 18.45
C SER A 168 11.59 -55.28 19.86
N ILE A 169 11.15 -54.15 20.43
CA ILE A 169 10.44 -54.11 21.72
C ILE A 169 8.92 -54.28 21.52
N ILE A 170 8.40 -54.02 20.32
CA ILE A 170 6.96 -54.06 20.03
C ILE A 170 6.46 -55.48 19.69
N ALA A 171 7.32 -56.47 19.45
CA ALA A 171 6.89 -57.82 19.09
C ALA A 171 6.57 -58.74 20.30
N ASP A 172 7.28 -58.60 21.43
CA ASP A 172 7.09 -59.47 22.62
C ASP A 172 6.25 -58.82 23.73
N VAL A 173 6.16 -57.48 23.75
CA VAL A 173 5.31 -56.74 24.69
C VAL A 173 3.81 -57.03 24.50
N PRO A 174 3.24 -57.20 23.30
CA PRO A 174 1.80 -57.40 23.14
C PRO A 174 1.32 -58.68 23.82
N ALA A 175 2.09 -59.77 23.77
CA ALA A 175 1.70 -61.07 24.32
C ALA A 175 1.78 -61.09 25.86
N TRP A 176 2.87 -60.56 26.43
CA TRP A 176 3.01 -60.40 27.88
C TRP A 176 1.96 -59.43 28.44
N PHE A 177 1.73 -58.31 27.74
CA PHE A 177 0.74 -57.31 28.10
C PHE A 177 -0.69 -57.87 27.99
N TYR A 178 -1.03 -58.61 26.93
CA TYR A 178 -2.34 -59.26 26.82
C TYR A 178 -2.59 -60.26 27.96
N ASN A 179 -1.57 -61.01 28.37
CA ASN A 179 -1.69 -61.99 29.46
C ASN A 179 -1.86 -61.31 30.83
N GLN A 180 -1.11 -60.25 31.11
CA GLN A 180 -1.29 -59.40 32.29
C GLN A 180 -2.67 -58.73 32.31
N MET A 181 -3.11 -58.17 31.18
CA MET A 181 -4.41 -57.51 31.01
C MET A 181 -5.59 -58.48 31.18
N ARG A 182 -5.44 -59.72 30.71
CA ARG A 182 -6.42 -60.79 30.92
C ARG A 182 -6.50 -61.21 32.38
N ALA A 183 -5.38 -61.20 33.11
CA ALA A 183 -5.34 -61.47 34.54
C ALA A 183 -5.94 -60.31 35.36
N LEU A 184 -5.65 -59.06 34.99
CA LEU A 184 -6.20 -57.86 35.62
C LEU A 184 -7.71 -57.71 35.38
N GLY A 185 -8.15 -57.91 34.13
CA GLY A 185 -9.57 -57.88 33.76
C GLY A 185 -10.38 -58.96 34.48
N LYS A 186 -9.83 -60.18 34.64
CA LYS A 186 -10.46 -61.24 35.44
C LYS A 186 -10.61 -60.88 36.92
N ARG A 187 -9.67 -60.13 37.51
CA ARG A 187 -9.75 -59.68 38.91
C ARG A 187 -10.77 -58.55 39.12
N LEU A 188 -10.98 -57.72 38.11
CA LEU A 188 -11.90 -56.57 38.17
C LEU A 188 -13.29 -56.88 37.58
N GLY A 189 -13.52 -58.10 37.06
CA GLY A 189 -14.79 -58.49 36.42
C GLY A 189 -15.02 -57.81 35.06
N ILE A 190 -13.99 -57.20 34.47
CA ILE A 190 -14.08 -56.40 33.24
C ILE A 190 -13.49 -57.19 32.08
N SER A 191 -14.15 -57.14 30.92
CA SER A 191 -13.68 -57.87 29.74
C SER A 191 -12.28 -57.39 29.31
N PRO A 192 -11.36 -58.28 28.89
CA PRO A 192 -10.02 -57.88 28.43
C PRO A 192 -10.04 -56.86 27.28
N ARG A 193 -11.08 -56.88 26.44
CA ARG A 193 -11.28 -55.90 25.36
C ARG A 193 -11.55 -54.49 25.91
N THR A 194 -12.29 -54.38 27.00
CA THR A 194 -12.60 -53.10 27.65
C THR A 194 -11.35 -52.48 28.28
N VAL A 195 -10.50 -53.30 28.93
CA VAL A 195 -9.24 -52.80 29.51
C VAL A 195 -8.27 -52.32 28.42
N ALA A 196 -8.16 -53.07 27.31
CA ALA A 196 -7.33 -52.65 26.18
C ALA A 196 -7.82 -51.32 25.57
N TRP A 197 -9.14 -51.15 25.44
CA TRP A 197 -9.74 -49.91 24.95
C TRP A 197 -9.43 -48.72 25.88
N LEU A 198 -9.55 -48.89 27.20
CA LEU A 198 -9.22 -47.84 28.18
C LEU A 198 -7.76 -47.37 28.09
N ILE A 199 -6.83 -48.29 27.82
CA ILE A 199 -5.42 -47.94 27.67
C ILE A 199 -5.17 -47.19 26.36
N VAL A 200 -5.76 -47.64 25.26
CA VAL A 200 -5.66 -46.92 23.97
C VAL A 200 -6.22 -45.51 24.10
N VAL A 201 -7.38 -45.35 24.76
CA VAL A 201 -7.98 -44.04 25.04
C VAL A 201 -7.08 -43.21 25.96
N GLY A 202 -6.51 -43.81 27.01
CA GLY A 202 -5.59 -43.11 27.92
C GLY A 202 -4.32 -42.60 27.24
N VAL A 203 -3.70 -43.43 26.39
CA VAL A 203 -2.52 -43.03 25.60
C VAL A 203 -2.88 -41.97 24.57
N TYR A 204 -4.02 -42.10 23.89
CA TYR A 204 -4.50 -41.10 22.95
C TYR A 204 -4.75 -39.74 23.63
N LEU A 205 -5.40 -39.73 24.80
CA LEU A 205 -5.63 -38.51 25.58
C LEU A 205 -4.32 -37.88 26.05
N ALA A 206 -3.35 -38.69 26.51
CA ALA A 206 -2.04 -38.18 26.93
C ALA A 206 -1.24 -37.57 25.76
N ALA A 207 -1.18 -38.28 24.62
CA ALA A 207 -0.50 -37.78 23.42
C ALA A 207 -1.18 -36.51 22.87
N SER A 208 -2.52 -36.49 22.86
CA SER A 208 -3.29 -35.30 22.46
C SER A 208 -3.03 -34.14 23.41
N GLY A 209 -3.02 -34.37 24.73
CA GLY A 209 -2.73 -33.35 25.74
C GLY A 209 -1.32 -32.75 25.58
N ILE A 210 -0.31 -33.58 25.28
CA ILE A 210 1.05 -33.12 24.99
C ILE A 210 1.10 -32.29 23.70
N ALA A 211 0.44 -32.74 22.64
CA ALA A 211 0.37 -32.00 21.38
C ALA A 211 -0.32 -30.63 21.56
N PHE A 212 -1.43 -30.59 22.30
CA PHE A 212 -2.12 -29.34 22.65
C PHE A 212 -1.24 -28.42 23.50
N TYR A 213 -0.48 -28.97 24.45
CA TYR A 213 0.44 -28.20 25.28
C TYR A 213 1.55 -27.53 24.45
N TYR A 214 2.20 -28.26 23.53
CA TYR A 214 3.20 -27.68 22.64
C TYR A 214 2.62 -26.65 21.68
N GLN A 215 1.43 -26.92 21.13
CA GLN A 215 0.73 -25.96 20.27
C GLN A 215 0.38 -24.67 21.04
N TYR A 216 -0.05 -24.79 22.29
CA TYR A 216 -0.30 -23.64 23.17
C TYR A 216 0.99 -22.85 23.44
N GLN A 217 2.09 -23.52 23.78
CA GLN A 217 3.37 -22.84 24.04
C GLN A 217 3.88 -22.09 22.80
N SER A 218 3.81 -22.71 21.61
CA SER A 218 4.21 -22.03 20.36
C SER A 218 3.36 -20.81 20.03
N ARG A 219 2.08 -20.78 20.46
CA ARG A 219 1.21 -19.61 20.30
C ARG A 219 1.62 -18.49 21.24
N VAL A 220 1.88 -18.80 22.50
CA VAL A 220 2.34 -17.81 23.49
C VAL A 220 3.68 -17.20 23.05
N GLU A 221 4.63 -18.02 22.62
CA GLU A 221 5.93 -17.53 22.11
C GLU A 221 5.76 -16.67 20.84
N ALA A 222 4.85 -17.05 19.93
CA ALA A 222 4.56 -16.24 18.74
C ALA A 222 3.86 -14.92 19.07
N GLU A 223 2.96 -14.90 20.06
CA GLU A 223 2.28 -13.69 20.55
C GLU A 223 3.27 -12.75 21.24
N GLU A 224 4.16 -13.28 22.08
CA GLU A 224 5.23 -12.49 22.71
C GLU A 224 6.20 -11.92 21.65
N ALA A 225 6.64 -12.74 20.69
CA ALA A 225 7.50 -12.29 19.60
C ALA A 225 6.84 -11.23 18.71
N ALA A 226 5.54 -11.37 18.44
CA ALA A 226 4.77 -10.36 17.70
C ALA A 226 4.65 -9.05 18.49
N ALA A 227 4.36 -9.12 19.79
CA ALA A 227 4.28 -7.94 20.65
C ALA A 227 5.63 -7.21 20.76
N THR A 228 6.74 -7.95 20.87
CA THR A 228 8.08 -7.36 20.86
C THR A 228 8.38 -6.71 19.50
N ALA A 229 8.07 -7.39 18.39
CA ALA A 229 8.29 -6.86 17.05
C ALA A 229 7.45 -5.59 16.77
N GLU A 230 6.20 -5.54 17.24
CA GLU A 230 5.36 -4.33 17.16
C GLU A 230 5.95 -3.18 17.97
N SER A 231 6.44 -3.46 19.19
CA SER A 231 7.08 -2.44 20.03
C SER A 231 8.39 -1.92 19.44
N GLU A 232 9.20 -2.80 18.85
CA GLU A 232 10.45 -2.45 18.16
C GLU A 232 10.17 -1.67 16.88
N ALA A 233 9.15 -2.03 16.11
CA ALA A 233 8.73 -1.28 14.92
C ALA A 233 8.22 0.12 15.30
N ALA A 234 7.43 0.25 16.35
CA ALA A 234 6.97 1.55 16.85
C ALA A 234 8.13 2.41 17.37
N ALA A 235 9.09 1.81 18.08
CA ALA A 235 10.29 2.50 18.53
C ALA A 235 11.19 2.93 17.36
N ALA A 236 11.34 2.08 16.34
CA ALA A 236 12.08 2.40 15.13
C ALA A 236 11.42 3.54 14.34
N GLN A 237 10.09 3.54 14.22
CA GLN A 237 9.34 4.64 13.59
C GLN A 237 9.51 5.95 14.38
N ALA A 238 9.39 5.92 15.70
CA ALA A 238 9.60 7.10 16.54
C ALA A 238 11.06 7.62 16.43
N ALA A 239 12.04 6.71 16.39
CA ALA A 239 13.44 7.06 16.18
C ALA A 239 13.67 7.70 14.80
N ALA A 240 13.10 7.13 13.74
CA ALA A 240 13.17 7.69 12.38
C ALA A 240 12.54 9.09 12.31
N GLN A 241 11.36 9.28 12.92
CA GLN A 241 10.73 10.60 13.01
C GLN A 241 11.59 11.61 13.79
N SER A 242 12.17 11.18 14.92
CA SER A 242 13.06 12.05 15.71
C SER A 242 14.33 12.43 14.94
N ALA A 243 14.88 11.52 14.13
CA ALA A 243 16.03 11.77 13.28
C ALA A 243 15.70 12.76 12.17
N LEU A 244 14.54 12.63 11.52
CA LEU A 244 14.05 13.59 10.53
C LEU A 244 13.84 14.99 11.14
N LEU A 245 13.27 15.07 12.34
CA LEU A 245 13.11 16.35 13.05
C LEU A 245 14.46 16.98 13.42
N ALA A 246 15.42 16.17 13.86
CA ALA A 246 16.79 16.62 14.16
C ALA A 246 17.50 17.11 12.89
N GLU A 247 17.31 16.44 11.76
CA GLU A 247 17.83 16.85 10.46
C GLU A 247 17.23 18.19 10.03
N VAL A 248 15.91 18.36 10.11
CA VAL A 248 15.24 19.64 9.82
C VAL A 248 15.79 20.77 10.69
N THR A 249 16.01 20.51 11.98
CA THR A 249 16.60 21.47 12.92
C THR A 249 18.03 21.84 12.49
N CYS A 250 18.88 20.84 12.21
CA CYS A 250 20.26 21.03 11.73
C CYS A 250 20.31 21.83 10.42
N LEU A 251 19.40 21.53 9.49
CA LEU A 251 19.26 22.28 8.24
C LEU A 251 18.88 23.74 8.52
N SER A 252 17.94 24.01 9.42
CA SER A 252 17.58 25.40 9.80
C SER A 252 18.76 26.19 10.39
N GLU A 253 19.58 25.55 11.24
CA GLU A 253 20.77 26.17 11.83
C GLU A 253 21.82 26.47 10.75
N ARG A 254 22.07 25.50 9.86
CA ARG A 254 22.97 25.68 8.70
C ARG A 254 22.49 26.79 7.77
N ALA A 255 21.18 26.91 7.53
CA ALA A 255 20.60 28.00 6.74
C ALA A 255 20.95 29.36 7.34
N SER A 256 20.79 29.50 8.65
CA SER A 256 21.10 30.74 9.38
C SER A 256 22.59 31.09 9.34
N LEU A 257 23.48 30.09 9.44
CA LEU A 257 24.92 30.27 9.37
C LEU A 257 25.38 30.68 7.97
N VAL A 258 24.87 30.02 6.93
CA VAL A 258 25.20 30.35 5.54
C VAL A 258 24.74 31.75 5.17
N GLU A 259 23.60 32.19 5.71
CA GLU A 259 23.12 33.57 5.58
C GLU A 259 24.05 34.57 6.28
N GLN A 260 24.50 34.28 7.51
CA GLN A 260 25.45 35.12 8.24
C GLN A 260 26.81 35.24 7.55
N LEU A 261 27.27 34.19 6.86
CA LEU A 261 28.56 34.15 6.17
C LEU A 261 28.55 34.85 4.80
N GLY A 262 27.37 35.21 4.26
CA GLY A 262 27.26 35.88 2.95
C GLY A 262 27.71 35.02 1.75
N ALA A 263 27.84 33.71 1.93
CA ALA A 263 28.35 32.79 0.90
C ALA A 263 27.24 32.42 -0.10
N VAL A 264 27.05 33.23 -1.15
CA VAL A 264 25.95 33.07 -2.13
C VAL A 264 25.92 31.69 -2.80
N ALA A 265 27.09 31.15 -3.18
CA ALA A 265 27.17 29.83 -3.84
C ALA A 265 26.76 28.70 -2.87
N GLU A 266 27.19 28.79 -1.61
CA GLU A 266 26.87 27.81 -0.57
C GLU A 266 25.40 27.89 -0.17
N LYS A 267 24.82 29.10 -0.15
CA LYS A 267 23.37 29.33 0.05
C LYS A 267 22.54 28.64 -1.03
N ARG A 268 22.92 28.78 -2.31
CA ARG A 268 22.21 28.11 -3.41
C ARG A 268 22.32 26.59 -3.31
N ARG A 269 23.51 26.07 -3.03
CA ARG A 269 23.72 24.63 -2.84
C ARG A 269 22.85 24.09 -1.70
N PHE A 270 22.82 24.80 -0.57
CA PHE A 270 21.99 24.44 0.57
C PHE A 270 20.49 24.47 0.24
N GLN A 271 20.00 25.53 -0.43
CA GLN A 271 18.60 25.63 -0.85
C GLN A 271 18.20 24.52 -1.83
N ALA A 272 19.10 24.14 -2.75
CA ALA A 272 18.89 23.03 -3.65
C ALA A 272 18.83 21.69 -2.91
N GLU A 273 19.69 21.49 -1.90
CA GLU A 273 19.70 20.29 -1.05
C GLU A 273 18.40 20.14 -0.24
N VAL A 274 17.92 21.24 0.36
CA VAL A 274 16.63 21.28 1.07
C VAL A 274 15.46 20.99 0.14
N ALA A 275 15.46 21.56 -1.07
CA ALA A 275 14.42 21.31 -2.05
C ALA A 275 14.39 19.85 -2.53
N LEU A 276 15.55 19.21 -2.66
CA LEU A 276 15.67 17.81 -3.07
C LEU A 276 15.31 16.82 -1.95
N ALA A 277 15.52 17.20 -0.67
CA ALA A 277 15.22 16.38 0.51
C ALA A 277 15.68 14.91 0.40
N PRO A 278 16.97 14.62 0.11
CA PRO A 278 17.44 13.28 -0.26
C PRO A 278 17.19 12.22 0.81
N SER A 279 17.26 12.59 2.09
CA SER A 279 17.00 11.67 3.22
C SER A 279 15.54 11.21 3.24
N GLY A 280 14.59 12.12 2.99
CA GLY A 280 13.18 11.79 2.85
C GLY A 280 12.91 10.89 1.65
N ALA A 281 13.50 11.22 0.49
CA ALA A 281 13.40 10.39 -0.71
C ALA A 281 13.95 8.97 -0.49
N ARG A 282 15.10 8.83 0.18
CA ARG A 282 15.69 7.53 0.55
C ARG A 282 14.82 6.73 1.51
N ALA A 283 14.24 7.38 2.52
CA ALA A 283 13.37 6.72 3.50
C ALA A 283 12.13 6.12 2.82
N ILE A 284 11.46 6.92 1.97
CA ILE A 284 10.29 6.46 1.19
C ILE A 284 10.68 5.36 0.19
N ALA A 285 11.82 5.50 -0.47
CA ALA A 285 12.34 4.47 -1.37
C ALA A 285 12.57 3.13 -0.63
N LEU A 286 13.12 3.16 0.58
CA LEU A 286 13.32 1.98 1.41
C LEU A 286 12.00 1.38 1.89
N GLU A 287 11.06 2.22 2.31
CA GLU A 287 9.75 1.79 2.82
C GLU A 287 8.91 1.09 1.73
N LEU A 288 8.78 1.71 0.55
CA LEU A 288 7.94 1.20 -0.53
C LEU A 288 8.68 0.19 -1.42
N GLY A 289 9.96 0.44 -1.73
CA GLY A 289 10.77 -0.40 -2.62
C GLY A 289 11.48 -1.57 -1.92
N GLY A 290 11.42 -1.62 -0.58
CA GLY A 290 11.98 -2.68 0.26
C GLY A 290 13.50 -2.64 0.42
N ALA A 291 14.05 -3.65 1.10
CA ALA A 291 15.45 -3.68 1.56
C ALA A 291 16.51 -3.47 0.47
N ARG A 292 16.22 -3.82 -0.79
CA ARG A 292 17.14 -3.59 -1.92
C ARG A 292 17.47 -2.12 -2.16
N MET A 293 16.56 -1.21 -1.78
CA MET A 293 16.76 0.23 -1.91
C MET A 293 17.74 0.78 -0.85
N GLY A 294 18.10 -0.03 0.16
CA GLY A 294 19.07 0.30 1.20
C GLY A 294 20.41 -0.43 1.07
N SER A 295 20.71 -1.09 -0.05
CA SER A 295 21.99 -1.81 -0.20
C SER A 295 23.16 -0.81 -0.24
N GLU A 296 24.29 -1.13 0.43
CA GLU A 296 25.46 -0.24 0.47
C GLU A 296 25.99 0.09 -0.93
N ALA A 297 25.98 -0.90 -1.83
CA ALA A 297 26.40 -0.74 -3.22
C ALA A 297 25.51 0.28 -3.96
N LEU A 298 24.19 0.22 -3.73
CA LEU A 298 23.25 1.18 -4.30
C LEU A 298 23.44 2.58 -3.70
N LEU A 299 23.60 2.70 -2.37
CA LEU A 299 23.79 3.99 -1.71
C LEU A 299 25.09 4.71 -2.15
N ALA A 300 26.15 3.96 -2.44
CA ALA A 300 27.38 4.51 -2.99
C ALA A 300 27.22 5.01 -4.45
N ARG A 301 26.31 4.42 -5.23
CA ARG A 301 25.94 4.91 -6.57
C ARG A 301 25.02 6.13 -6.47
N ASP A 302 24.02 6.04 -5.59
CA ASP A 302 23.05 7.09 -5.29
C ASP A 302 23.73 8.41 -4.94
N THR A 303 24.73 8.37 -4.05
CA THR A 303 25.49 9.57 -3.64
C THR A 303 26.14 10.30 -4.83
N ARG A 304 26.73 9.56 -5.77
CA ARG A 304 27.36 10.16 -6.96
C ARG A 304 26.35 10.76 -7.93
N ALA A 305 25.21 10.09 -8.11
CA ALA A 305 24.16 10.60 -8.99
C ALA A 305 23.44 11.81 -8.36
N PHE A 306 23.28 11.81 -7.04
CA PHE A 306 22.74 12.94 -6.29
C PHE A 306 23.57 14.21 -6.49
N ASP A 307 24.90 14.12 -6.47
CA ASP A 307 25.78 15.27 -6.74
C ASP A 307 25.54 15.86 -8.14
N GLY A 308 25.29 15.02 -9.14
CA GLY A 308 24.92 15.45 -10.50
C GLY A 308 23.60 16.20 -10.54
N LEU A 309 22.57 15.63 -9.92
CA LEU A 309 21.25 16.26 -9.82
C LEU A 309 21.30 17.58 -9.04
N LEU A 310 22.02 17.62 -7.90
CA LEU A 310 22.23 18.82 -7.10
C LEU A 310 22.92 19.91 -7.92
N GLY A 311 23.95 19.55 -8.69
CA GLY A 311 24.62 20.47 -9.62
C GLY A 311 23.68 21.06 -10.66
N ALA A 312 22.81 20.23 -11.24
CA ALA A 312 21.81 20.67 -12.21
C ALA A 312 20.80 21.67 -11.60
N VAL A 313 20.33 21.41 -10.38
CA VAL A 313 19.43 22.33 -9.66
C VAL A 313 20.13 23.67 -9.39
N VAL A 314 21.38 23.65 -8.90
CA VAL A 314 22.16 24.88 -8.63
C VAL A 314 22.42 25.69 -9.91
N SER A 315 22.67 25.03 -11.04
CA SER A 315 22.79 25.69 -12.35
C SER A 315 21.47 26.35 -12.74
N GLY A 316 20.35 25.61 -12.67
CA GLY A 316 19.02 26.11 -13.00
C GLY A 316 18.59 27.30 -12.12
N MET A 317 18.96 27.29 -10.82
CA MET A 317 18.76 28.45 -9.94
C MET A 317 19.53 29.69 -10.41
N SER A 318 20.73 29.49 -10.94
CA SER A 318 21.59 30.57 -11.41
C SER A 318 21.09 31.16 -12.73
N GLU A 319 20.59 30.31 -13.63
CA GLU A 319 20.04 30.71 -14.94
C GLU A 319 18.74 31.52 -14.84
N ARG A 320 17.86 31.17 -13.89
CA ARG A 320 16.57 31.87 -13.68
C ARG A 320 16.71 33.24 -13.01
N GLY A 321 17.88 33.56 -12.48
CA GLY A 321 18.16 34.84 -11.83
C GLY A 321 17.42 35.04 -10.51
N ALA A 322 17.44 36.28 -9.99
CA ALA A 322 16.93 36.62 -8.66
C ALA A 322 15.40 36.74 -8.56
N ARG A 323 14.66 36.62 -9.67
CA ARG A 323 13.21 36.82 -9.68
C ARG A 323 12.53 35.58 -9.11
N LYS A 324 11.96 35.72 -7.90
CA LYS A 324 11.19 34.65 -7.27
C LYS A 324 9.80 34.55 -7.90
N PRO A 325 9.39 33.38 -8.42
CA PRO A 325 8.03 33.17 -8.85
C PRO A 325 7.09 33.19 -7.63
N ASP A 326 5.90 33.76 -7.77
CA ASP A 326 4.87 33.68 -6.74
C ASP A 326 4.18 32.32 -6.83
N VAL A 327 4.50 31.44 -5.88
CA VAL A 327 3.92 30.09 -5.75
C VAL A 327 3.15 29.95 -4.44
N THR A 328 2.88 31.07 -3.75
CA THR A 328 2.30 31.09 -2.40
C THR A 328 0.97 30.34 -2.36
N ARG A 329 0.11 30.54 -3.36
CA ARG A 329 -1.17 29.84 -3.48
C ARG A 329 -1.02 28.34 -3.63
N CYS A 330 -0.06 27.86 -4.44
CA CYS A 330 0.20 26.44 -4.60
C CYS A 330 0.72 25.82 -3.29
N LEU A 331 1.66 26.49 -2.63
CA LEU A 331 2.24 26.03 -1.37
C LEU A 331 1.24 26.05 -0.21
N ALA A 332 0.16 26.84 -0.29
CA ALA A 332 -0.92 26.83 0.68
C ALA A 332 -1.61 25.45 0.78
N HIS A 333 -1.57 24.66 -0.30
CA HIS A 333 -2.14 23.32 -0.34
C HIS A 333 -1.18 22.22 0.11
N ARG A 334 0.01 22.53 0.63
CA ARG A 334 1.00 21.53 1.07
C ARG A 334 0.46 20.43 2.00
N GLN A 335 -0.61 20.69 2.74
CA GLN A 335 -1.22 19.71 3.63
C GLN A 335 -1.82 18.49 2.88
N VAL A 336 -2.20 18.64 1.60
CA VAL A 336 -2.75 17.53 0.81
C VAL A 336 -1.69 16.51 0.39
N LEU A 337 -0.40 16.88 0.43
CA LEU A 337 0.70 15.99 0.06
C LEU A 337 0.94 14.86 1.07
N GLY A 338 0.53 15.05 2.34
CA GLY A 338 0.94 14.18 3.43
C GLY A 338 2.46 14.22 3.68
N TYR A 339 3.00 13.15 4.27
CA TYR A 339 4.44 13.03 4.58
C TYR A 339 5.26 12.34 3.47
N GLU A 340 4.59 11.65 2.55
CA GLU A 340 5.23 10.74 1.58
C GLU A 340 5.62 11.44 0.28
N LEU A 341 5.00 12.58 -0.02
CA LEU A 341 5.18 13.31 -1.28
C LEU A 341 6.02 14.58 -1.09
N PRO A 342 6.85 14.94 -2.09
CA PRO A 342 7.76 16.07 -1.98
C PRO A 342 7.04 17.42 -2.13
N LEU A 343 7.47 18.43 -1.37
CA LEU A 343 6.91 19.78 -1.44
C LEU A 343 7.06 20.41 -2.84
N PHE A 344 8.11 20.08 -3.59
CA PHE A 344 8.33 20.64 -4.93
C PHE A 344 7.23 20.24 -5.91
N ALA A 345 6.51 19.14 -5.66
CA ALA A 345 5.37 18.73 -6.47
C ALA A 345 4.26 19.80 -6.52
N MET A 346 4.12 20.63 -5.48
CA MET A 346 3.14 21.73 -5.50
C MET A 346 3.55 22.86 -6.45
N THR A 347 4.83 22.96 -6.80
CA THR A 347 5.34 24.01 -7.70
C THR A 347 5.42 23.57 -9.16
N TRP A 348 5.07 22.32 -9.44
CA TRP A 348 5.08 21.76 -10.78
C TRP A 348 3.91 22.25 -11.62
N HIS A 349 4.14 22.39 -12.93
CA HIS A 349 3.13 22.68 -13.93
C HIS A 349 3.56 22.06 -15.27
N PRO A 350 2.61 21.55 -16.10
CA PRO A 350 2.95 20.95 -17.39
C PRO A 350 3.47 21.93 -18.43
N ASP A 351 3.05 23.19 -18.37
CA ASP A 351 3.64 24.28 -19.15
C ASP A 351 4.89 24.82 -18.43
N PRO A 352 6.10 24.68 -19.01
CA PRO A 352 7.34 25.10 -18.37
C PRO A 352 7.45 26.63 -18.19
N GLN A 353 6.62 27.43 -18.86
CA GLN A 353 6.60 28.88 -18.71
C GLN A 353 5.73 29.35 -17.54
N LEU A 354 4.81 28.49 -17.10
CA LEU A 354 3.86 28.80 -16.04
C LEU A 354 4.33 28.20 -14.72
N ARG A 355 4.11 28.95 -13.64
CA ARG A 355 4.34 28.53 -12.27
C ARG A 355 3.14 29.01 -11.48
N CYS A 356 2.34 28.07 -10.98
CA CYS A 356 1.18 28.37 -10.14
C CYS A 356 0.15 29.36 -10.76
N PRO A 357 -0.29 29.18 -12.03
CA PRO A 357 -1.24 30.11 -12.67
C PRO A 357 -2.56 30.21 -11.90
N SER A 358 -3.20 31.40 -11.86
CA SER A 358 -4.48 31.58 -11.16
C SER A 358 -5.61 30.80 -11.82
N ASP A 359 -5.71 30.92 -13.15
CA ASP A 359 -6.74 30.33 -13.98
C ASP A 359 -6.04 29.79 -15.24
N TYR A 360 -5.90 28.48 -15.32
CA TYR A 360 -5.25 27.83 -16.46
C TYR A 360 -6.26 26.91 -17.14
N LEU A 361 -6.46 27.15 -18.43
CA LEU A 361 -7.23 26.31 -19.32
C LEU A 361 -6.56 26.37 -20.70
N ALA A 362 -6.00 25.26 -21.15
CA ALA A 362 -5.31 25.19 -22.42
C ALA A 362 -5.50 23.84 -23.09
N VAL A 363 -5.38 23.81 -24.41
CA VAL A 363 -5.30 22.57 -25.18
C VAL A 363 -3.82 22.30 -25.46
N LEU A 364 -3.24 21.31 -24.77
CA LEU A 364 -1.87 20.85 -24.98
C LEU A 364 -1.92 19.44 -25.56
N GLU A 365 -1.27 19.23 -26.71
CA GLU A 365 -1.19 17.92 -27.37
C GLU A 365 -2.57 17.29 -27.65
N GLY A 366 -3.55 18.14 -28.01
CA GLY A 366 -4.91 17.70 -28.30
C GLY A 366 -5.77 17.40 -27.06
N GLN A 367 -5.26 17.66 -25.85
CA GLN A 367 -6.00 17.46 -24.60
C GLN A 367 -6.27 18.77 -23.89
N VAL A 368 -7.49 18.91 -23.37
CA VAL A 368 -7.84 19.99 -22.46
C VAL A 368 -7.16 19.74 -21.11
N ARG A 369 -6.30 20.67 -20.70
CA ARG A 369 -5.70 20.73 -19.37
C ARG A 369 -6.24 21.95 -18.64
N ALA A 370 -6.59 21.76 -17.38
CA ALA A 370 -7.22 22.78 -16.58
C ALA A 370 -6.67 22.82 -15.16
N GLY A 371 -6.84 23.97 -14.50
CA GLY A 371 -6.43 24.18 -13.13
C GLY A 371 -4.97 24.54 -12.93
N ARG A 372 -4.64 24.93 -11.69
CA ARG A 372 -3.32 25.41 -11.27
C ARG A 372 -2.17 24.41 -11.47
N TRP A 373 -2.47 23.12 -11.56
CA TRP A 373 -1.50 22.04 -11.88
C TRP A 373 -1.68 21.47 -13.30
N GLY A 374 -2.56 22.05 -14.12
CA GLY A 374 -2.77 21.66 -15.52
C GLY A 374 -3.12 20.17 -15.70
N LEU A 375 -4.10 19.68 -14.94
CA LEU A 375 -4.53 18.29 -14.99
C LEU A 375 -5.25 17.99 -16.30
N SER A 376 -4.86 16.91 -16.96
CA SER A 376 -5.58 16.34 -18.11
C SER A 376 -6.93 15.77 -17.69
N GLY A 377 -7.84 15.60 -18.65
CA GLY A 377 -9.13 14.95 -18.40
C GLY A 377 -8.95 13.51 -17.89
N ARG A 378 -7.98 12.78 -18.43
CA ARG A 378 -7.64 11.41 -17.97
C ARG A 378 -7.20 11.38 -16.51
N ALA A 379 -6.24 12.24 -16.13
CA ALA A 379 -5.77 12.32 -14.76
C ALA A 379 -6.88 12.74 -13.78
N ALA A 380 -7.72 13.70 -14.19
CA ALA A 380 -8.86 14.14 -13.40
C ALA A 380 -9.92 13.04 -13.23
N ASN A 381 -10.22 12.26 -14.28
CA ASN A 381 -11.19 11.18 -14.19
C ASN A 381 -10.69 10.00 -13.35
N GLU A 382 -9.38 9.73 -13.36
CA GLU A 382 -8.79 8.61 -12.61
C GLU A 382 -8.56 8.94 -11.14
N PHE A 383 -8.08 10.16 -10.82
CA PHE A 383 -7.62 10.52 -9.47
C PHE A 383 -8.45 11.62 -8.80
N GLY A 384 -9.39 12.22 -9.53
CA GLY A 384 -10.31 13.21 -9.00
C GLY A 384 -11.44 12.59 -8.20
N GLU A 385 -11.84 13.25 -7.12
CA GLU A 385 -13.06 12.86 -6.41
C GLU A 385 -14.28 13.19 -7.28
N PRO A 386 -15.28 12.29 -7.39
CA PRO A 386 -16.51 12.61 -8.10
C PRO A 386 -17.21 13.77 -7.38
N ILE A 387 -17.41 14.88 -8.10
CA ILE A 387 -18.25 15.97 -7.58
C ILE A 387 -19.67 15.38 -7.44
N PRO A 388 -20.32 15.47 -6.27
CA PRO A 388 -21.71 15.04 -6.13
C PRO A 388 -22.55 15.81 -7.17
N GLU A 389 -23.18 15.07 -8.09
CA GLU A 389 -24.07 15.65 -9.09
C GLU A 389 -25.15 16.45 -8.36
N THR A 390 -25.09 17.78 -8.46
CA THR A 390 -26.23 18.62 -8.14
C THR A 390 -27.29 18.34 -9.21
N GLU A 391 -28.24 17.47 -8.87
CA GLU A 391 -29.53 17.39 -9.57
C GLU A 391 -30.14 18.80 -9.56
N GLU A 392 -30.06 19.55 -10.66
CA GLU A 392 -31.18 20.35 -11.19
C GLU A 392 -30.83 21.04 -12.51
N ASN A 393 -31.55 20.61 -13.55
CA ASN A 393 -32.13 21.43 -14.61
C ASN A 393 -31.21 22.25 -15.54
N GLY A 394 -30.87 21.62 -16.67
CA GLY A 394 -31.43 22.04 -17.96
C GLY A 394 -30.83 23.26 -18.69
N VAL A 395 -30.26 22.94 -19.86
CA VAL A 395 -30.34 23.68 -21.14
C VAL A 395 -29.38 24.86 -21.36
N VAL A 396 -28.36 24.53 -22.19
CA VAL A 396 -27.71 25.34 -23.25
C VAL A 396 -26.69 26.39 -22.81
N GLY A 397 -25.42 25.94 -22.87
CA GLY A 397 -24.18 26.72 -22.87
C GLY A 397 -22.94 25.80 -22.91
N GLU A 398 -23.03 24.68 -23.62
CA GLU A 398 -22.37 23.38 -23.32
C GLU A 398 -20.84 23.28 -23.37
N LEU A 399 -20.09 24.33 -23.72
CA LEU A 399 -18.61 24.25 -23.71
C LEU A 399 -17.93 25.31 -22.83
N LEU A 400 -18.60 26.42 -22.53
CA LEU A 400 -18.06 27.46 -21.67
C LEU A 400 -18.67 27.43 -20.25
N ALA A 401 -19.93 26.98 -20.11
CA ALA A 401 -20.56 26.80 -18.80
C ALA A 401 -20.06 25.52 -18.10
N GLU A 402 -19.67 24.49 -18.88
CA GLU A 402 -19.06 23.26 -18.36
C GLU A 402 -17.58 23.50 -17.97
N ALA A 403 -16.84 24.32 -18.75
CA ALA A 403 -15.48 24.74 -18.39
C ALA A 403 -15.41 25.63 -17.14
N LEU A 404 -16.47 26.40 -16.84
CA LEU A 404 -16.60 27.17 -15.60
C LEU A 404 -17.02 26.31 -14.39
N SER A 405 -17.48 25.08 -14.63
CA SER A 405 -17.84 24.10 -13.61
C SER A 405 -16.86 22.93 -13.53
N ASP A 406 -15.70 23.05 -14.20
CA ASP A 406 -14.71 21.98 -14.26
C ASP A 406 -14.02 21.81 -12.88
N PRO A 407 -14.11 20.63 -12.22
CA PRO A 407 -13.47 20.37 -10.93
C PRO A 407 -11.99 20.77 -10.89
N ARG A 408 -11.30 20.62 -12.01
CA ARG A 408 -9.87 20.92 -12.12
C ARG A 408 -9.56 22.38 -11.87
N MET A 409 -10.52 23.29 -12.08
CA MET A 409 -10.37 24.72 -11.81
C MET A 409 -10.46 25.04 -10.31
N GLU A 410 -10.99 24.13 -9.48
CA GLU A 410 -10.97 24.28 -8.03
C GLU A 410 -9.60 23.88 -7.47
N ASP A 411 -8.91 24.85 -6.84
CA ASP A 411 -7.54 24.67 -6.34
C ASP A 411 -7.41 23.49 -5.37
N ARG A 412 -8.36 23.32 -4.44
CA ARG A 412 -8.29 22.23 -3.45
C ARG A 412 -8.48 20.86 -4.11
N TRP A 413 -9.47 20.74 -4.99
CA TRP A 413 -9.76 19.50 -5.70
C TRP A 413 -8.58 19.11 -6.61
N SER A 414 -8.06 20.07 -7.37
CA SER A 414 -6.94 19.87 -8.30
C SER A 414 -5.65 19.49 -7.55
N ALA A 415 -5.39 20.11 -6.39
CA ALA A 415 -4.26 19.75 -5.54
C ALA A 415 -4.37 18.29 -5.03
N MET A 416 -5.59 17.88 -4.63
CA MET A 416 -5.86 16.53 -4.16
C MET A 416 -5.65 15.51 -5.27
N ALA A 417 -6.26 15.71 -6.44
CA ALA A 417 -6.11 14.82 -7.58
C ALA A 417 -4.64 14.70 -8.04
N HIS A 418 -3.90 15.82 -8.04
CA HIS A 418 -2.47 15.83 -8.31
C HIS A 418 -1.66 15.03 -7.29
N ALA A 419 -1.95 15.18 -5.99
CA ALA A 419 -1.28 14.44 -4.93
C ALA A 419 -1.59 12.94 -4.99
N THR A 420 -2.86 12.56 -5.15
CA THR A 420 -3.30 11.17 -5.28
C THR A 420 -2.64 10.50 -6.48
N GLY A 421 -2.66 11.16 -7.64
CA GLY A 421 -2.01 10.66 -8.85
C GLY A 421 -0.50 10.49 -8.67
N LEU A 422 0.18 11.49 -8.09
CA LEU A 422 1.62 11.40 -7.80
C LEU A 422 1.96 10.25 -6.84
N GLY A 423 1.16 10.05 -5.78
CA GLY A 423 1.32 8.92 -4.86
C GLY A 423 1.15 7.57 -5.54
N ALA A 424 0.14 7.43 -6.40
CA ALA A 424 -0.08 6.23 -7.20
C ALA A 424 1.09 5.93 -8.15
N VAL A 425 1.67 6.96 -8.76
CA VAL A 425 2.88 6.84 -9.60
C VAL A 425 4.10 6.45 -8.76
N GLN A 426 4.28 7.05 -7.58
CA GLN A 426 5.40 6.76 -6.68
C GLN A 426 5.37 5.30 -6.20
N GLU A 427 4.21 4.83 -5.75
CA GLU A 427 4.02 3.44 -5.34
C GLU A 427 4.35 2.51 -6.52
N THR A 428 3.73 2.73 -7.68
CA THR A 428 3.92 1.90 -8.88
C THR A 428 5.39 1.83 -9.30
N LEU A 429 6.08 2.97 -9.31
CA LEU A 429 7.51 3.04 -9.64
C LEU A 429 8.35 2.18 -8.69
N LEU A 430 8.16 2.35 -7.38
CA LEU A 430 9.02 1.75 -6.36
C LEU A 430 8.77 0.24 -6.17
N ILE A 431 7.53 -0.22 -6.35
CA ILE A 431 7.19 -1.65 -6.27
C ILE A 431 7.50 -2.40 -7.57
N SER A 432 7.80 -1.71 -8.66
CA SER A 432 8.05 -2.34 -9.96
C SER A 432 9.21 -3.35 -9.90
N ARG A 433 8.91 -4.59 -10.29
CA ARG A 433 9.87 -5.71 -10.33
C ARG A 433 10.32 -5.98 -11.76
N ALA A 434 11.00 -5.02 -12.35
CA ALA A 434 11.45 -5.09 -13.73
C ALA A 434 12.89 -5.64 -13.82
N GLY A 435 13.04 -6.97 -13.91
CA GLY A 435 14.31 -7.62 -14.29
C GLY A 435 15.40 -7.67 -13.21
N GLY A 436 15.05 -7.78 -11.92
CA GLY A 436 16.01 -7.89 -10.80
C GLY A 436 16.75 -6.61 -10.44
N ARG A 437 16.72 -5.60 -11.31
CA ARG A 437 17.21 -4.23 -11.10
C ARG A 437 16.33 -3.45 -10.13
N VAL A 438 16.91 -2.47 -9.45
CA VAL A 438 16.14 -1.44 -8.74
C VAL A 438 15.53 -0.46 -9.76
N PRO A 439 14.34 0.10 -9.50
CA PRO A 439 13.64 0.87 -10.53
C PRO A 439 14.30 2.24 -10.73
N VAL A 440 14.83 2.82 -9.67
CA VAL A 440 15.40 4.16 -9.61
C VAL A 440 16.41 4.24 -8.46
N LEU A 441 17.29 5.24 -8.50
CA LEU A 441 18.15 5.56 -7.37
C LEU A 441 17.33 6.18 -6.22
N PRO A 442 17.54 5.74 -4.95
CA PRO A 442 16.74 6.18 -3.80
C PRO A 442 16.58 7.69 -3.63
N SER A 443 17.64 8.50 -3.76
CA SER A 443 17.57 9.95 -3.59
C SER A 443 16.82 10.66 -4.72
N GLN A 444 16.54 9.96 -5.83
CA GLN A 444 15.84 10.49 -6.99
C GLN A 444 14.42 9.94 -7.13
N ALA A 445 13.99 9.06 -6.22
CA ALA A 445 12.69 8.38 -6.31
C ALA A 445 11.54 9.37 -6.50
N GLN A 446 11.44 10.37 -5.62
CA GLN A 446 10.37 11.38 -5.66
C GLN A 446 10.44 12.28 -6.89
N ALA A 447 11.64 12.63 -7.37
CA ALA A 447 11.83 13.42 -8.57
C ALA A 447 11.38 12.65 -9.82
N TRP A 448 11.73 11.36 -9.89
CA TRP A 448 11.26 10.46 -10.95
C TRP A 448 9.77 10.17 -10.88
N SER A 449 9.18 10.06 -9.69
CA SER A 449 7.72 9.96 -9.55
C SER A 449 7.02 11.17 -10.15
N LEU A 450 7.52 12.38 -9.89
CA LEU A 450 6.97 13.59 -10.51
C LEU A 450 7.19 13.63 -12.03
N ALA A 451 8.35 13.16 -12.51
CA ALA A 451 8.63 13.09 -13.94
C ALA A 451 7.69 12.14 -14.68
N LEU A 452 7.45 10.95 -14.12
CA LEU A 452 6.53 9.96 -14.67
C LEU A 452 5.08 10.41 -14.55
N TRP A 453 4.70 11.07 -13.47
CA TRP A 453 3.39 11.71 -13.33
C TRP A 453 3.17 12.77 -14.40
N ALA A 454 4.15 13.64 -14.63
CA ALA A 454 4.09 14.67 -15.66
C ALA A 454 3.95 14.07 -17.06
N ALA A 455 4.68 12.99 -17.34
CA ALA A 455 4.60 12.25 -18.61
C ALA A 455 3.24 11.54 -18.77
N ALA A 456 2.72 10.91 -17.70
CA ALA A 456 1.43 10.24 -17.69
C ALA A 456 0.26 11.21 -17.84
N ASN A 457 0.32 12.36 -17.18
CA ASN A 457 -0.65 13.45 -17.34
C ASN A 457 -0.63 14.07 -18.76
N ALA A 458 0.37 13.73 -19.59
CA ALA A 458 0.41 14.11 -20.98
C ALA A 458 -0.19 13.05 -21.93
N LEU A 459 -0.59 11.87 -21.44
CA LEU A 459 -1.11 10.80 -22.28
C LEU A 459 -2.44 11.17 -22.93
N PRO A 460 -2.54 11.14 -24.27
CA PRO A 460 -3.81 11.25 -24.98
C PRO A 460 -4.84 10.25 -24.48
N SER A 461 -6.10 10.65 -24.55
CA SER A 461 -7.26 9.82 -24.22
C SER A 461 -8.02 9.50 -25.52
N PRO A 462 -7.63 8.44 -26.26
CA PRO A 462 -8.34 8.01 -27.45
C PRO A 462 -9.76 7.53 -27.10
N ALA A 463 -10.71 7.81 -28.00
CA ALA A 463 -12.11 7.39 -27.86
C ALA A 463 -12.78 7.81 -26.53
N GLU A 464 -12.56 9.07 -26.12
CA GLU A 464 -13.16 9.67 -24.92
C GLU A 464 -12.85 8.89 -23.63
N GLY A 465 -11.73 8.18 -23.59
CA GLY A 465 -11.25 7.45 -22.41
C GLY A 465 -11.74 6.01 -22.28
N LEU A 466 -12.59 5.52 -23.20
CA LEU A 466 -13.10 4.15 -23.16
C LEU A 466 -12.02 3.06 -23.31
N MET A 467 -10.89 3.43 -23.92
CA MET A 467 -9.76 2.53 -24.18
C MET A 467 -8.56 2.79 -23.25
N ASP A 468 -8.67 3.77 -22.35
CA ASP A 468 -7.55 4.16 -21.50
C ASP A 468 -7.24 3.05 -20.50
N ALA A 469 -5.96 2.68 -20.40
CA ALA A 469 -5.50 1.92 -19.24
C ALA A 469 -5.36 2.86 -18.03
N PRO A 470 -5.43 2.36 -16.79
CA PRO A 470 -5.02 3.13 -15.63
C PRO A 470 -3.58 3.65 -15.80
N ILE A 471 -3.29 4.85 -15.30
CA ILE A 471 -1.95 5.45 -15.37
C ILE A 471 -0.90 4.54 -14.71
N GLN A 472 -1.26 3.85 -13.63
CA GLN A 472 -0.40 2.86 -12.98
C GLN A 472 -0.05 1.69 -13.92
N GLU A 473 -1.00 1.20 -14.72
CA GLU A 473 -0.75 0.14 -15.71
C GLU A 473 0.21 0.65 -16.79
N CYS A 474 0.02 1.87 -17.30
CA CYS A 474 0.92 2.46 -18.30
C CYS A 474 2.36 2.61 -17.80
N ILE A 475 2.55 3.01 -16.53
CA ILE A 475 3.87 3.12 -15.93
C ILE A 475 4.47 1.74 -15.68
N GLY A 476 3.67 0.78 -15.22
CA GLY A 476 4.08 -0.62 -15.05
C GLY A 476 4.60 -1.21 -16.36
N ASP A 477 3.83 -1.05 -17.45
CA ASP A 477 4.20 -1.50 -18.80
C ASP A 477 5.48 -0.79 -19.29
N PHE A 478 5.58 0.53 -19.10
CA PHE A 478 6.78 1.29 -19.45
C PHE A 478 8.03 0.76 -18.74
N MET A 479 7.94 0.48 -17.43
CA MET A 479 9.07 -0.08 -16.67
C MET A 479 9.44 -1.49 -17.12
N GLN A 480 8.45 -2.31 -17.50
CA GLN A 480 8.69 -3.65 -18.04
C GLN A 480 9.36 -3.59 -19.42
N ASP A 481 8.87 -2.73 -20.32
CA ASP A 481 9.46 -2.52 -21.64
C ASP A 481 10.89 -1.98 -21.54
N LEU A 482 11.14 -1.08 -20.59
CA LEU A 482 12.47 -0.57 -20.31
C LEU A 482 13.39 -1.69 -19.80
N ALA A 483 12.93 -2.55 -18.88
CA ALA A 483 13.74 -3.69 -18.44
C ALA A 483 13.99 -4.72 -19.54
N ALA A 484 13.02 -4.96 -20.42
CA ALA A 484 13.14 -5.90 -21.53
C ALA A 484 14.10 -5.40 -22.62
N SER A 485 14.16 -4.08 -22.84
CA SER A 485 15.10 -3.44 -23.78
C SER A 485 16.49 -3.22 -23.19
N SER A 486 16.59 -3.15 -21.86
CA SER A 486 17.85 -3.07 -21.14
C SER A 486 18.58 -4.42 -21.19
N GLY A 487 19.88 -4.42 -21.49
CA GLY A 487 20.70 -5.65 -21.46
C GLY A 487 20.79 -6.29 -20.07
N ALA A 488 21.57 -7.37 -19.92
CA ALA A 488 21.85 -7.92 -18.59
C ALA A 488 22.65 -6.91 -17.76
N ALA A 489 22.14 -6.51 -16.58
CA ALA A 489 22.90 -5.69 -15.62
C ALA A 489 22.87 -6.28 -14.21
N ALA A 490 23.71 -5.71 -13.37
CA ALA A 490 23.80 -6.07 -11.96
C ALA A 490 22.49 -5.74 -11.20
N PRO A 491 22.13 -6.52 -10.16
CA PRO A 491 20.93 -6.28 -9.35
C PRO A 491 20.83 -4.87 -8.74
N ASP A 492 21.97 -4.27 -8.37
CA ASP A 492 22.04 -2.91 -7.79
C ASP A 492 22.21 -1.80 -8.85
N GLU A 493 21.89 -2.10 -10.12
CA GLU A 493 21.84 -1.08 -11.17
C GLU A 493 20.43 -0.54 -11.31
N PRO A 494 20.26 0.80 -11.28
CA PRO A 494 18.95 1.38 -11.49
C PRO A 494 18.51 1.19 -12.94
N LEU A 495 17.21 0.93 -13.12
CA LEU A 495 16.60 0.84 -14.43
C LEU A 495 16.46 2.23 -15.07
N LEU A 496 15.97 3.19 -14.30
CA LEU A 496 15.94 4.59 -14.71
C LEU A 496 17.32 5.23 -14.49
N PRO A 497 17.88 5.92 -15.51
CA PRO A 497 19.10 6.70 -15.37
C PRO A 497 18.87 7.93 -14.48
N SER A 498 19.93 8.70 -14.25
CA SER A 498 19.83 9.94 -13.47
C SER A 498 18.91 10.95 -14.17
N LEU A 499 18.03 11.60 -13.40
CA LEU A 499 16.97 12.46 -13.93
C LEU A 499 17.51 13.64 -14.74
N GLU A 500 18.64 14.22 -14.35
CA GLU A 500 19.29 15.32 -15.04
C GLU A 500 19.91 14.94 -16.39
N ILE A 501 20.24 13.65 -16.58
CA ILE A 501 20.75 13.15 -17.87
C ILE A 501 19.58 13.07 -18.87
N VAL A 502 18.43 12.57 -18.41
CA VAL A 502 17.23 12.47 -19.25
C VAL A 502 16.65 13.86 -19.54
N ALA A 503 16.56 14.74 -18.55
CA ALA A 503 16.06 16.11 -18.73
C ALA A 503 16.84 16.88 -19.81
N ARG A 504 18.17 16.69 -19.87
CA ARG A 504 19.04 17.30 -20.90
C ARG A 504 18.96 16.64 -22.27
N GLY A 505 18.33 15.47 -22.38
CA GLY A 505 18.28 14.66 -23.60
C GLY A 505 19.55 13.85 -23.87
N ASP A 506 20.45 13.73 -22.89
CA ASP A 506 21.68 12.93 -23.01
C ASP A 506 21.39 11.41 -22.95
N ALA A 507 20.24 11.03 -22.38
CA ALA A 507 19.74 9.66 -22.36
C ALA A 507 18.27 9.63 -22.81
N GLU A 508 18.01 8.88 -23.87
CA GLU A 508 16.66 8.63 -24.36
C GLU A 508 16.07 7.37 -23.70
N LEU A 509 14.84 7.48 -23.21
CA LEU A 509 14.09 6.36 -22.67
C LEU A 509 13.03 5.97 -23.69
N PRO A 510 13.16 4.80 -24.36
CA PRO A 510 12.22 4.40 -25.40
C PRO A 510 10.85 4.14 -24.77
N THR A 511 9.83 4.86 -25.24
CA THR A 511 8.43 4.57 -24.93
C THR A 511 7.81 3.78 -26.07
N ARG A 512 7.08 2.71 -25.77
CA ARG A 512 6.32 1.95 -26.77
C ARG A 512 4.85 2.38 -26.75
N PRO A 513 4.39 3.26 -27.65
CA PRO A 513 3.01 3.70 -27.64
C PRO A 513 2.08 2.52 -27.97
N THR A 514 1.04 2.35 -27.16
CA THR A 514 -0.05 1.41 -27.42
C THR A 514 -1.37 2.18 -27.54
N ALA A 515 -2.43 1.53 -28.00
CA ALA A 515 -3.75 2.16 -28.06
C ALA A 515 -4.28 2.56 -26.66
N ARG A 516 -3.84 1.89 -25.59
CA ARG A 516 -4.26 2.14 -24.20
C ARG A 516 -3.33 3.12 -23.46
N CYS A 517 -2.05 3.13 -23.85
CA CYS A 517 -1.00 4.02 -23.33
C CYS A 517 -0.27 4.70 -24.49
N PRO A 518 -0.88 5.73 -25.10
CA PRO A 518 -0.34 6.39 -26.29
C PRO A 518 0.77 7.39 -25.93
N TRP A 519 1.89 6.89 -25.39
CA TRP A 519 3.03 7.70 -24.97
C TRP A 519 3.51 8.65 -26.08
N PRO A 520 3.50 9.99 -25.86
CA PRO A 520 4.23 10.91 -26.72
C PRO A 520 5.73 10.62 -26.69
N ALA A 521 6.41 10.74 -27.84
CA ALA A 521 7.79 10.30 -28.01
C ALA A 521 8.78 10.91 -27.01
N ASP A 522 8.56 12.14 -26.57
CA ASP A 522 9.39 12.91 -25.64
C ASP A 522 8.71 13.14 -24.28
N ALA A 523 7.61 12.43 -23.97
CA ALA A 523 6.85 12.65 -22.74
C ALA A 523 7.70 12.48 -21.48
N VAL A 524 8.54 11.45 -21.43
CA VAL A 524 9.41 11.18 -20.27
C VAL A 524 10.51 12.23 -20.12
N GLN A 525 11.11 12.67 -21.23
CA GLN A 525 12.10 13.76 -21.22
C GLN A 525 11.47 15.08 -20.75
N ARG A 526 10.30 15.46 -21.30
CA ARG A 526 9.56 16.65 -20.86
C ARG A 526 9.14 16.54 -19.40
N GLY A 527 8.74 15.36 -18.96
CA GLY A 527 8.42 15.07 -17.56
C GLY A 527 9.63 15.28 -16.64
N ALA A 528 10.80 14.75 -17.02
CA ALA A 528 12.06 14.92 -16.30
C ALA A 528 12.46 16.40 -16.20
N GLN A 529 12.36 17.15 -17.31
CA GLN A 529 12.60 18.59 -17.31
C GLN A 529 11.61 19.33 -16.41
N GLY A 530 10.31 18.98 -16.47
CA GLY A 530 9.27 19.58 -15.63
C GLY A 530 9.50 19.31 -14.13
N ALA A 531 9.95 18.12 -13.76
CA ALA A 531 10.30 17.78 -12.39
C ALA A 531 11.53 18.58 -11.91
N LEU A 532 12.59 18.65 -12.72
CA LEU A 532 13.77 19.48 -12.42
C LEU A 532 13.38 20.95 -12.27
N ASP A 533 12.51 21.43 -13.15
CA ASP A 533 11.99 22.79 -13.14
C ASP A 533 11.22 23.13 -11.87
N ALA A 534 10.45 22.18 -11.34
CA ALA A 534 9.71 22.31 -10.08
C ALA A 534 10.67 22.33 -8.88
N ILE A 535 11.67 21.45 -8.85
CA ILE A 535 12.71 21.44 -7.80
C ILE A 535 13.45 22.77 -7.76
N VAL A 536 13.89 23.28 -8.92
CA VAL A 536 14.53 24.59 -9.03
C VAL A 536 13.61 25.71 -8.56
N THR A 537 12.31 25.64 -8.88
CA THR A 537 11.32 26.63 -8.44
C THR A 537 11.23 26.67 -6.91
N LEU A 538 11.09 25.51 -6.26
CA LEU A 538 11.05 25.43 -4.80
C LEU A 538 12.35 25.95 -4.17
N ALA A 539 13.51 25.57 -4.73
CA ALA A 539 14.82 26.01 -4.23
C ALA A 539 14.99 27.54 -4.25
N ILE A 540 14.46 28.21 -5.27
CA ILE A 540 14.49 29.68 -5.39
C ILE A 540 13.57 30.35 -4.36
N VAL A 541 12.38 29.79 -4.14
CA VAL A 541 11.34 30.42 -3.30
C VAL A 541 11.69 30.34 -1.82
N ASN A 542 12.40 29.30 -1.39
CA ASN A 542 12.83 29.01 -0.02
C ASN A 542 11.67 29.09 1.02
N PRO A 543 11.01 27.97 1.34
CA PRO A 543 9.84 27.96 2.23
C PRO A 543 10.13 28.33 3.69
N ASP A 544 11.39 28.33 4.12
CA ASP A 544 11.80 28.62 5.49
C ASP A 544 12.13 30.10 5.75
N ASN A 545 11.81 31.01 4.82
CA ASN A 545 11.95 32.44 5.10
C ASN A 545 10.74 32.94 5.93
N PRO A 546 10.89 33.22 7.25
CA PRO A 546 9.79 33.70 8.09
C PRO A 546 9.18 35.02 7.60
N ASP A 547 9.91 35.81 6.80
CA ASP A 547 9.42 37.06 6.20
C ASP A 547 8.29 36.88 5.17
N GLN A 548 7.99 35.65 4.74
CA GLN A 548 6.87 35.35 3.84
C GLN A 548 5.57 34.94 4.57
N ARG A 549 5.54 34.98 5.90
CA ARG A 549 4.35 34.66 6.71
C ARG A 549 3.51 35.89 7.12
N ASN A 550 3.80 37.08 6.59
CA ASN A 550 3.09 38.33 6.89
C ASN A 550 2.27 38.84 5.69
#